data_AF-A0A1M4ECX7-F1
#
_entry.id   AF-A0A1M4ECX7-F1
#
_cell.length_a   1.000
_cell.length_b   1.000
_cell.length_c   1.000
_cell.angle_alpha   90.00
_cell.angle_beta   90.00
_cell.angle_gamma   90.00
#
_symmetry.space_group_name_H-M   'P 1'
#
loop_
_entity.id
_entity.type
_entity.pdbx_description
1 polymer ?
#
loop_
_entity_poly.entity_id
_entity_poly.type
_entity_poly.pdbx_seq_one_letter_code
_entity_poly.pdbx_strand_id
1 'polypeptide(L)'
;MRPTLTGMVDLDHARKWPAYTMAALFLCYAAGKAAFAAQARLGFPGGPPVSAAETAGYFLDAASAQWLAAATGVLGACVAVATVTPLGRGAPRGLMLLVLAGMTLAVGGGAGIMILDGFVGLGVGWQWYHGVLGVVVLGLSAETMRSYLAATRRRHGRGAAA
;
A
#
# COMPACT_ATOMS: atom_id res chain seq x y z
N MET A 1 29.54 40.46 4.71
CA MET A 1 28.90 39.52 3.78
C MET A 1 28.75 38.17 4.47
N ARG A 2 27.54 37.78 4.87
CA ARG A 2 27.24 36.43 5.36
C ARG A 2 26.72 35.61 4.18
N PRO A 3 27.25 34.41 3.92
CA PRO A 3 26.71 33.55 2.88
C PRO A 3 25.35 33.02 3.32
N THR A 4 24.33 33.36 2.55
CA THR A 4 22.97 32.81 2.60
C THR A 4 23.05 31.34 2.21
N LEU A 5 22.94 30.43 3.17
CA LEU A 5 22.79 28.99 2.91
C LEU A 5 21.36 28.72 2.41
N THR A 6 21.12 29.07 1.16
CA THR A 6 19.93 28.69 0.39
C THR A 6 20.08 27.23 -0.04
N GLY A 7 19.96 26.32 0.93
CA GLY A 7 20.15 24.89 0.70
C GLY A 7 19.52 24.01 1.78
N MET A 8 18.68 24.58 2.64
CA MET A 8 17.83 23.78 3.52
C MET A 8 16.68 23.27 2.66
N VAL A 9 16.83 22.03 2.17
CA VAL A 9 15.73 21.23 1.62
C VAL A 9 14.50 21.52 2.47
N ASP A 10 13.46 22.06 1.86
CA ASP A 10 12.18 22.34 2.51
C ASP A 10 11.55 21.00 2.93
N LEU A 11 12.01 20.47 4.07
CA LEU A 11 11.49 19.26 4.70
C LEU A 11 10.05 19.49 5.19
N ASP A 12 9.56 20.73 5.16
CA ASP A 12 8.22 21.10 5.57
C ASP A 12 7.14 20.86 4.51
N HIS A 13 7.51 20.66 3.25
CA HIS A 13 6.57 20.11 2.28
C HIS A 13 6.30 18.63 2.57
N ALA A 14 5.05 18.32 2.92
CA ALA A 14 4.61 16.94 3.12
C ALA A 14 4.96 16.11 1.88
N ARG A 15 5.88 15.16 2.05
CA ARG A 15 6.42 14.33 0.97
C ARG A 15 5.28 13.58 0.29
N LYS A 16 5.09 13.83 -1.01
CA LYS A 16 4.02 13.20 -1.80
C LYS A 16 4.44 11.89 -2.45
N TRP A 17 5.75 11.70 -2.63
CA TRP A 17 6.30 10.52 -3.30
C TRP A 17 5.83 9.18 -2.69
N PRO A 18 5.67 9.00 -1.36
CA PRO A 18 5.27 7.71 -0.80
C PRO A 18 3.90 7.27 -1.32
N ALA A 19 2.96 8.22 -1.39
CA ALA A 19 1.62 7.99 -1.90
C ALA A 19 1.62 7.59 -3.38
N TYR A 20 2.42 8.26 -4.22
CA TYR A 20 2.51 7.92 -5.64
C TYR A 20 3.19 6.56 -5.87
N THR A 21 4.26 6.26 -5.14
CA THR A 21 4.91 4.94 -5.20
C THR A 21 3.94 3.85 -4.75
N MET A 22 3.19 4.08 -3.66
CA MET A 22 2.20 3.11 -3.17
C MET A 22 1.07 2.91 -4.19
N ALA A 23 0.60 3.99 -4.82
CA ALA A 23 -0.40 3.91 -5.87
C ALA A 23 0.10 3.12 -7.07
N ALA A 24 1.33 3.35 -7.52
CA ALA A 24 1.94 2.59 -8.60
C ALA A 24 2.03 1.09 -8.26
N LEU A 25 2.49 0.75 -7.06
CA LEU A 25 2.56 -0.65 -6.61
C LEU A 25 1.18 -1.32 -6.60
N PHE A 26 0.16 -0.63 -6.10
CA PHE A 26 -1.20 -1.15 -6.10
C PHE A 26 -1.78 -1.33 -7.50
N LEU A 27 -1.46 -0.44 -8.44
CA LEU A 27 -1.87 -0.60 -9.84
C LEU A 27 -1.14 -1.77 -10.52
N CYS A 28 0.16 -1.93 -10.28
CA CYS A 28 0.90 -3.10 -10.76
C CYS A 28 0.34 -4.41 -10.18
N TYR A 29 0.03 -4.42 -8.89
CA TYR A 29 -0.65 -5.53 -8.24
C TYR A 29 -2.02 -5.81 -8.87
N ALA A 30 -2.85 -4.77 -9.05
CA ALA A 30 -4.18 -4.90 -9.65
C ALA A 30 -4.11 -5.44 -11.08
N ALA A 31 -3.18 -4.95 -11.90
CA ALA A 31 -2.97 -5.42 -13.26
C ALA A 31 -2.55 -6.90 -13.28
N GLY A 32 -1.62 -7.30 -12.41
CA GLY A 32 -1.23 -8.71 -12.31
C GLY A 32 -2.38 -9.61 -11.82
N LYS A 33 -3.21 -9.11 -10.90
CA LYS A 33 -4.42 -9.82 -10.45
C LYS A 33 -5.47 -9.95 -11.55
N ALA A 34 -5.70 -8.90 -12.34
CA ALA A 34 -6.58 -8.97 -13.50
C ALA A 34 -6.09 -9.98 -14.55
N ALA A 35 -4.77 -10.05 -14.79
CA ALA A 35 -4.19 -11.04 -15.70
C ALA A 35 -4.41 -12.48 -15.21
N PHE A 36 -4.27 -12.74 -13.91
CA PHE A 36 -4.56 -14.04 -13.31
C PHE A 36 -6.06 -14.37 -13.32
N ALA A 37 -6.92 -13.36 -13.12
CA ALA A 37 -8.37 -13.50 -13.20
C ALA A 37 -8.82 -13.91 -14.61
N ALA A 38 -8.25 -13.29 -15.65
CA ALA A 38 -8.51 -13.65 -17.04
C ALA A 38 -8.08 -15.09 -17.40
N GLN A 39 -7.18 -15.68 -16.61
CA GLN A 39 -6.71 -17.06 -16.75
C GLN A 39 -7.43 -18.02 -15.79
N ALA A 40 -8.41 -17.56 -15.01
CA ALA A 40 -9.05 -18.31 -13.93
C ALA A 40 -8.04 -18.98 -12.98
N ARG A 41 -6.94 -18.28 -12.67
CA ARG A 41 -5.81 -18.82 -11.90
C ARG A 41 -5.64 -18.10 -10.56
N LEU A 42 -5.52 -18.84 -9.46
CA LEU A 42 -5.15 -18.27 -8.16
C LEU A 42 -3.65 -17.95 -8.08
N GLY A 43 -3.29 -17.10 -7.12
CA GLY A 43 -1.90 -16.78 -6.81
C GLY A 43 -1.56 -15.30 -6.89
N PHE A 44 -0.29 -15.00 -6.65
CA PHE A 44 0.25 -13.65 -6.61
C PHE A 44 1.23 -13.47 -7.78
N PRO A 45 1.17 -12.36 -8.54
CA PRO A 45 2.13 -12.09 -9.61
C PRO A 45 3.57 -12.12 -9.10
N GLY A 46 4.39 -13.04 -9.62
CA GLY A 46 5.77 -13.25 -9.19
C GLY A 46 5.95 -14.08 -7.91
N GLY A 47 4.86 -14.46 -7.24
CA GLY A 47 4.88 -15.32 -6.05
C GLY A 47 4.91 -16.82 -6.36
N PRO A 48 4.98 -17.67 -5.33
CA PRO A 48 4.98 -19.13 -5.50
C PRO A 48 3.66 -19.61 -6.13
N PRO A 49 3.69 -20.76 -6.83
CA PRO A 49 2.48 -21.37 -7.38
C PRO A 49 1.55 -21.80 -6.26
N VAL A 50 0.24 -21.63 -6.47
CA VAL A 50 -0.79 -22.11 -5.52
C VAL A 50 -1.11 -23.55 -5.84
N SER A 51 -1.07 -24.42 -4.84
CA SER A 51 -1.38 -25.84 -5.01
C SER A 51 -2.88 -26.07 -5.25
N ALA A 52 -3.21 -27.23 -5.84
CA ALA A 52 -4.61 -27.64 -6.01
C ALA A 52 -5.32 -27.82 -4.65
N ALA A 53 -4.60 -28.29 -3.62
CA ALA A 53 -5.12 -28.47 -2.27
C ALA A 53 -5.50 -27.13 -1.62
N GLU A 54 -4.65 -26.11 -1.75
CA GLU A 54 -4.96 -24.75 -1.26
C GLU A 54 -6.12 -24.13 -2.05
N THR A 55 -6.16 -24.35 -3.37
CA THR A 55 -7.25 -23.87 -4.23
C THR A 55 -8.60 -24.46 -3.80
N ALA A 56 -8.65 -25.74 -3.42
CA ALA A 56 -9.87 -26.38 -2.95
C ALA A 56 -10.40 -25.80 -1.63
N GLY A 57 -9.54 -25.17 -0.82
CA GLY A 57 -9.92 -24.50 0.42
C GLY A 57 -10.45 -23.07 0.25
N TYR A 58 -10.43 -22.51 -0.97
CA TYR A 58 -10.90 -21.16 -1.23
C TYR A 58 -12.43 -21.08 -1.26
N PHE A 59 -12.98 -20.04 -0.61
CA PHE A 59 -14.42 -19.79 -0.59
C PHE A 59 -14.97 -19.30 -1.94
N LEU A 60 -14.16 -18.56 -2.71
CA LEU A 60 -14.51 -18.04 -4.03
C LEU A 60 -13.77 -18.82 -5.11
N ASP A 61 -14.37 -18.90 -6.30
CA ASP A 61 -13.64 -19.37 -7.48
C ASP A 61 -12.45 -18.46 -7.79
N ALA A 62 -11.47 -19.02 -8.51
CA ALA A 62 -10.22 -18.34 -8.79
C ALA A 62 -10.40 -17.00 -9.52
N ALA A 63 -11.30 -16.93 -10.49
CA ALA A 63 -11.50 -15.70 -11.27
C ALA A 63 -12.14 -14.61 -10.39
N SER A 64 -13.19 -14.93 -9.64
CA SER A 64 -13.86 -13.99 -8.73
C SER A 64 -12.92 -13.47 -7.65
N ALA A 65 -12.15 -14.36 -7.02
CA ALA A 65 -11.17 -13.98 -6.00
C ALA A 65 -10.13 -12.98 -6.55
N GLN A 66 -9.67 -13.21 -7.78
CA GLN A 66 -8.64 -12.38 -8.40
C GLN A 66 -9.20 -11.06 -8.94
N TRP A 67 -10.43 -11.02 -9.46
CA TRP A 67 -11.10 -9.77 -9.81
C TRP A 67 -11.36 -8.90 -8.58
N LEU A 68 -11.76 -9.50 -7.46
CA LEU A 68 -11.91 -8.77 -6.19
C LEU A 68 -10.56 -8.22 -5.70
N ALA A 69 -9.49 -9.02 -5.80
CA ALA A 69 -8.14 -8.57 -5.49
C ALA A 69 -7.67 -7.43 -6.42
N ALA A 70 -8.01 -7.48 -7.71
CA ALA A 70 -7.70 -6.40 -8.64
C ALA A 70 -8.46 -5.11 -8.29
N ALA A 71 -9.76 -5.21 -8.02
CA ALA A 71 -10.60 -4.08 -7.62
C ALA A 71 -10.11 -3.41 -6.32
N THR A 72 -9.74 -4.21 -5.32
CA THR A 72 -9.16 -3.70 -4.07
C THR A 72 -7.79 -3.07 -4.27
N GLY A 73 -6.97 -3.57 -5.21
CA GLY A 73 -5.75 -2.90 -5.65
C GLY A 73 -6.01 -1.51 -6.24
N VAL A 74 -6.96 -1.39 -7.18
CA VAL A 74 -7.35 -0.09 -7.74
C VAL A 74 -7.86 0.87 -6.66
N LEU A 75 -8.71 0.38 -5.76
CA LEU A 75 -9.20 1.15 -4.63
C LEU A 75 -8.04 1.65 -3.73
N GLY A 76 -7.09 0.77 -3.41
CA GLY A 76 -5.89 1.12 -2.64
C GLY A 76 -5.06 2.22 -3.32
N ALA A 77 -4.91 2.17 -4.65
CA ALA A 77 -4.23 3.21 -5.40
C ALA A 77 -4.96 4.56 -5.31
N CYS A 78 -6.29 4.56 -5.48
CA CYS A 78 -7.12 5.75 -5.33
C CYS A 78 -7.00 6.36 -3.93
N VAL A 79 -7.05 5.53 -2.89
CA VAL A 79 -6.87 5.95 -1.49
C VAL A 79 -5.49 6.58 -1.29
N ALA A 80 -4.42 5.94 -1.77
CA ALA A 80 -3.07 6.48 -1.66
C ALA A 80 -2.98 7.87 -2.30
N VAL A 81 -3.48 8.05 -3.54
CA VAL A 81 -3.52 9.36 -4.21
C VAL A 81 -4.37 10.38 -3.45
N ALA A 82 -5.50 9.97 -2.89
CA ALA A 82 -6.38 10.84 -2.09
C ALA A 82 -5.65 11.47 -0.89
N THR A 83 -4.61 10.83 -0.33
CA THR A 83 -3.83 11.40 0.78
C THR A 83 -3.05 12.67 0.39
N VAL A 84 -2.79 12.88 -0.90
CA VAL A 84 -1.96 13.98 -1.41
C VAL A 84 -2.72 14.97 -2.29
N THR A 85 -3.97 14.68 -2.69
CA THR A 85 -4.80 15.58 -3.51
C THR A 85 -5.71 16.47 -2.65
N PRO A 86 -6.11 17.66 -3.17
CA PRO A 86 -7.06 18.53 -2.46
C PRO A 86 -8.39 17.86 -2.15
N LEU A 87 -8.95 17.12 -3.13
CA LEU A 87 -10.22 16.41 -3.00
C LEU A 87 -10.18 15.39 -1.86
N GLY A 88 -9.17 14.51 -1.85
CA GLY A 88 -9.03 13.52 -0.79
C GLY A 88 -8.72 14.12 0.59
N ARG A 89 -8.04 15.28 0.62
CA ARG A 89 -7.79 16.04 1.85
C ARG A 89 -8.99 16.87 2.32
N GLY A 90 -10.09 16.90 1.57
CA GLY A 90 -11.37 17.44 1.99
C GLY A 90 -12.21 16.46 2.82
N ALA A 91 -11.87 15.16 2.78
CA ALA A 91 -12.59 14.14 3.54
C ALA A 91 -12.38 14.29 5.07
N PRO A 92 -13.35 13.85 5.89
CA PRO A 92 -13.19 13.83 7.34
C PRO A 92 -11.93 13.07 7.76
N ARG A 93 -11.06 13.73 8.53
CA ARG A 93 -9.75 13.20 8.92
C ARG A 93 -9.85 11.83 9.60
N GLY A 94 -10.80 11.66 10.52
CA GLY A 94 -11.01 10.39 11.22
C GLY A 94 -11.33 9.23 10.27
N LEU A 95 -12.19 9.47 9.28
CA LEU A 95 -12.55 8.48 8.27
C LEU A 95 -11.34 8.10 7.41
N MET A 96 -10.57 9.07 6.91
CA MET A 96 -9.38 8.79 6.11
C MET A 96 -8.33 8.01 6.93
N LEU A 97 -8.15 8.33 8.22
CA LEU A 97 -7.24 7.57 9.08
C LEU A 97 -7.71 6.14 9.31
N LEU A 98 -9.02 5.91 9.47
CA LEU A 98 -9.57 4.56 9.57
C LEU A 98 -9.31 3.76 8.28
N VAL A 99 -9.55 4.38 7.12
CA VAL A 99 -9.27 3.77 5.81
C VAL A 99 -7.78 3.45 5.66
N LEU A 100 -6.89 4.39 6.01
CA LEU A 100 -5.45 4.17 5.95
C LEU A 100 -4.97 3.10 6.94
N ALA A 101 -5.57 3.03 8.13
CA ALA A 101 -5.28 1.98 9.10
C ALA A 101 -5.70 0.61 8.55
N GLY A 102 -6.91 0.48 8.01
CA GLY A 102 -7.38 -0.75 7.36
C GLY A 102 -6.50 -1.17 6.18
N MET A 103 -6.13 -0.21 5.32
CA MET A 103 -5.19 -0.44 4.22
C MET A 103 -3.82 -0.91 4.74
N THR A 104 -3.30 -0.30 5.80
CA THR A 104 -2.01 -0.67 6.41
C THR A 104 -2.06 -2.07 7.00
N LEU A 105 -3.16 -2.46 7.65
CA LEU A 105 -3.36 -3.81 8.16
C LEU A 105 -3.42 -4.85 7.03
N ALA A 106 -4.15 -4.56 5.95
CA ALA A 106 -4.24 -5.44 4.79
C ALA A 106 -2.87 -5.63 4.10
N VAL A 107 -2.15 -4.53 3.88
CA VAL A 107 -0.77 -4.55 3.37
C VAL A 107 0.14 -5.31 4.33
N GLY A 108 -0.01 -5.08 5.63
CA GLY A 108 0.75 -5.75 6.69
C GLY A 108 0.53 -7.26 6.71
N GLY A 109 -0.70 -7.73 6.48
CA GLY A 109 -0.98 -9.17 6.35
C GLY A 109 -0.22 -9.81 5.19
N GLY A 110 -0.31 -9.22 3.99
CA GLY A 110 0.41 -9.72 2.81
C GLY A 110 1.93 -9.63 2.94
N ALA A 111 2.44 -8.47 3.32
CA ALA A 111 3.86 -8.24 3.53
C ALA A 111 4.42 -9.12 4.66
N GLY A 112 3.66 -9.32 5.73
CA GLY A 112 4.04 -10.16 6.86
C GLY A 112 4.27 -11.61 6.45
N ILE A 113 3.39 -12.19 5.63
CA ILE A 113 3.58 -13.54 5.08
C ILE A 113 4.84 -13.59 4.22
N MET A 114 5.06 -12.61 3.34
CA MET A 114 6.26 -12.57 2.49
C MET A 114 7.56 -12.46 3.31
N ILE A 115 7.55 -11.66 4.37
CA ILE A 115 8.67 -11.49 5.31
C ILE A 115 8.96 -12.79 6.05
N LEU A 116 7.93 -13.36 6.70
CA LEU A 116 8.10 -14.54 7.52
C LEU A 116 8.49 -15.76 6.67
N ASP A 117 7.79 -16.02 5.57
CA ASP A 117 8.13 -17.16 4.72
C ASP A 117 9.45 -16.96 3.99
N GLY A 118 9.72 -15.74 3.49
CA GLY A 118 10.97 -15.45 2.76
C GLY A 118 12.24 -15.49 3.62
N PHE A 119 12.17 -15.17 4.91
CA PHE A 119 13.35 -15.14 5.79
C PHE A 119 13.41 -16.31 6.79
N VAL A 120 12.25 -16.82 7.23
CA VAL A 120 12.17 -17.87 8.26
C VAL A 120 11.77 -19.22 7.66
N GLY A 121 11.04 -19.24 6.55
CA GLY A 121 10.57 -20.47 5.90
C GLY A 121 9.34 -21.05 6.59
N LEU A 122 8.16 -20.52 6.25
CA LEU A 122 6.86 -21.07 6.68
C LEU A 122 6.39 -22.24 5.79
N GLY A 123 7.07 -22.48 4.66
CA GLY A 123 6.77 -23.55 3.72
C GLY A 123 5.83 -23.16 2.58
N VAL A 124 5.58 -21.86 2.38
CA VAL A 124 4.72 -21.36 1.28
C VAL A 124 5.50 -21.20 -0.03
N GLY A 125 6.82 -21.01 0.05
CA GLY A 125 7.73 -20.97 -1.10
C GLY A 125 8.16 -19.56 -1.54
N TRP A 126 7.85 -18.54 -0.75
CA TRP A 126 8.39 -17.19 -0.93
C TRP A 126 9.90 -17.18 -0.72
N GLN A 127 10.59 -16.51 -1.62
CA GLN A 127 12.05 -16.35 -1.58
C GLN A 127 12.46 -15.13 -0.74
N TRP A 128 13.71 -15.08 -0.27
CA TRP A 128 14.24 -13.98 0.56
C TRP A 128 14.00 -12.58 -0.01
N TYR A 129 14.07 -12.41 -1.34
CA TYR A 129 13.87 -11.12 -1.98
C TYR A 129 12.41 -10.65 -1.92
N HIS A 130 11.45 -11.57 -1.79
CA HIS A 130 10.06 -11.24 -1.47
C HIS A 130 9.92 -10.75 -0.03
N GLY A 131 10.70 -11.32 0.90
CA GLY A 131 10.77 -10.81 2.26
C GLY A 131 11.26 -9.36 2.29
N VAL A 132 12.33 -9.04 1.53
CA VAL A 132 12.80 -7.67 1.35
C VAL A 132 11.72 -6.77 0.76
N LEU A 133 11.03 -7.23 -0.29
CA LEU A 133 9.91 -6.49 -0.88
C LEU A 133 8.81 -6.22 0.15
N GLY A 134 8.45 -7.20 0.98
CA GLY A 134 7.50 -7.05 2.07
C GLY A 134 7.90 -5.94 3.05
N VAL A 135 9.16 -5.90 3.49
CA VAL A 135 9.68 -4.83 4.36
C VAL A 135 9.55 -3.47 3.68
N VAL A 136 9.92 -3.36 2.41
CA VAL A 136 9.84 -2.11 1.65
C VAL A 136 8.40 -1.62 1.52
N VAL A 137 7.46 -2.50 1.14
CA VAL A 137 6.04 -2.13 0.99
C VAL A 137 5.44 -1.73 2.34
N LEU A 138 5.78 -2.41 3.43
CA LEU A 138 5.32 -2.06 4.78
C LEU A 138 5.84 -0.68 5.20
N GLY A 139 7.13 -0.42 4.98
CA GLY A 139 7.74 0.89 5.26
C GLY A 139 7.11 2.01 4.44
N LEU A 140 6.80 1.76 3.16
CA LEU A 140 6.15 2.71 2.28
C LEU A 140 4.69 3.01 2.71
N SER A 141 3.97 1.98 3.15
CA SER A 141 2.61 2.13 3.69
C SER A 141 2.62 2.99 4.96
N ALA A 142 3.53 2.70 5.90
CA ALA A 142 3.71 3.50 7.11
C ALA A 142 4.11 4.96 6.78
N GLU A 143 5.01 5.16 5.82
CA GLU A 143 5.45 6.49 5.40
C GLU A 143 4.33 7.30 4.72
N THR A 144 3.45 6.63 3.96
CA THR A 144 2.24 7.23 3.37
C THR A 144 1.30 7.73 4.47
N MET A 145 1.01 6.89 5.46
CA MET A 145 0.18 7.26 6.61
C MET A 145 0.80 8.39 7.44
N ARG A 146 2.11 8.31 7.72
CA ARG A 146 2.87 9.35 8.43
C ARG A 146 2.82 10.69 7.70
N SER A 147 3.01 10.69 6.38
CA SER A 147 2.95 11.88 5.54
C SER A 147 1.57 12.52 5.55
N TYR A 148 0.49 11.73 5.50
CA TYR A 148 -0.88 12.22 5.65
C TYR A 148 -1.14 12.84 7.03
N LEU A 149 -0.71 12.16 8.11
CA LEU A 149 -0.83 12.66 9.48
C LEU A 149 -0.11 14.00 9.68
N ALA A 150 1.09 14.16 9.13
CA ALA A 150 1.86 15.40 9.21
C ALA A 150 1.20 16.53 8.41
N ALA A 151 0.67 16.25 7.22
CA ALA A 151 -0.02 17.24 6.39
C ALA A 151 -1.32 17.75 7.02
N THR A 152 -2.08 16.88 7.69
CA THR A 152 -3.40 17.22 8.23
C THR A 152 -3.36 17.85 9.62
N ARG A 153 -2.35 17.55 10.45
CA ARG A 153 -2.12 18.24 11.74
C ARG A 153 -1.90 19.75 11.56
N ARG A 154 -1.12 20.15 10.55
CA ARG A 154 -0.84 21.57 10.27
C ARG A 154 -2.10 22.39 9.92
N ARG A 155 -3.11 21.76 9.32
CA ARG A 155 -4.38 22.43 8.98
C ARG A 155 -5.24 22.70 10.21
N HIS A 156 -5.32 21.75 11.14
CA HIS A 156 -6.06 21.95 12.39
C HIS A 156 -5.41 23.02 13.28
N GLY A 157 -4.07 23.06 13.36
CA GLY A 157 -3.38 24.08 14.15
C GLY A 157 -3.53 25.51 13.63
N ARG A 158 -3.65 25.70 12.30
CA ARG A 158 -3.87 27.03 11.70
C ARG A 158 -5.31 27.53 11.82
N GLY A 159 -6.29 26.64 11.89
CA GLY A 159 -7.71 27.02 12.08
C GLY A 159 -8.07 27.40 13.52
N ALA A 160 -7.23 27.05 14.50
CA ALA A 160 -7.40 27.42 15.91
C ALA A 160 -6.71 28.75 16.28
N ALA A 161 -5.99 29.36 15.34
CA ALA A 161 -5.24 30.60 15.52
C ALA A 161 -5.80 31.79 14.72
N ALA A 162 -6.99 31.62 14.11
CA ALA A 162 -7.76 32.63 13.39
C ALA A 162 -9.11 32.79 14.07
#